data_AF-A0A848WQ78-F1
#
_entry.id   AF-A0A848WQ78-F1
#
_cell.length_a   1.000
_cell.length_b   1.000
_cell.length_c   1.000
_cell.angle_alpha   90.00
_cell.angle_beta   90.00
_cell.angle_gamma   90.00
#
_symmetry.space_group_name_H-M   'P 1'
#
loop_
_entity.id
_entity.type
_entity.pdbx_description
1 polymer ?
#
loop_
_entity_poly.entity_id
_entity_poly.type
_entity_poly.pdbx_seq_one_letter_code
_entity_poly.pdbx_strand_id
1 'polypeptide(L)'
;FARMVDLFDMAGVSFVSVTQSFNTTSSMGRLTLNVLLSFAQFEREVTAERIRDKVAASKRKGIWMGGAVPMGYDVEDKALVINPDEAEAIRTIFAEYLAVGSVRALSGRLNALGIVSKRRTDRHGRTTGGTSFPRGALYNILRNPVYIGKTRHKDELYDGLHEAIIDDATWQKVQDLLADHGGKKIGASRRSAKRLLDGLLFDALGRPMRTTHASKLKRKGGTEQSRRYWYYTSKPSSSEDSDSIERLPAGEVERLVLSNLQDRLAARAWLTSQFGQNPHADPSLIPEVLRAADAWCAQAAVTNDDKESQLLNGLIDRIDVRKSQLSVQVNLSALQASGTSWQPIYATFKVPFNKRQNGRAKPIFIAPPDAPQPDQDLINLVADAKKWSDELLEGKTSTIRQIEDCEGLRSGSVSRILPLAWLAPEISVAILEGRQPVNLTAKSLRSLRALPLSWKEQRRILGFPHQ
;
A
#
# COMPACT_ATOMS: atom_id res chain seq x y z
N PHE A 1 20.86 18.53 -23.52
CA PHE A 1 22.17 19.18 -23.69
C PHE A 1 22.80 19.48 -22.34
N ALA A 2 22.17 20.30 -21.46
CA ALA A 2 22.57 20.48 -20.05
C ALA A 2 23.06 19.21 -19.35
N ARG A 3 22.18 18.19 -19.29
CA ARG A 3 22.47 16.87 -18.70
C ARG A 3 23.64 16.11 -19.33
N MET A 4 24.02 16.40 -20.57
CA MET A 4 25.19 15.80 -21.21
C MET A 4 26.49 16.52 -20.80
N VAL A 5 26.42 17.84 -20.61
CA VAL A 5 27.56 18.63 -20.12
C VAL A 5 27.87 18.26 -18.66
N ASP A 6 26.85 18.11 -17.82
CA ASP A 6 27.02 17.63 -16.44
C ASP A 6 27.67 16.25 -16.38
N LEU A 7 27.27 15.35 -17.29
CA LEU A 7 27.84 14.01 -17.42
C LEU A 7 29.31 14.04 -17.85
N PHE A 8 29.66 14.94 -18.78
CA PHE A 8 31.05 15.11 -19.23
C PHE A 8 31.93 15.70 -18.13
N ASP A 9 31.43 16.68 -17.37
CA ASP A 9 32.16 17.22 -16.22
C ASP A 9 32.37 16.16 -15.12
N MET A 10 31.35 15.34 -14.82
CA MET A 10 31.49 14.21 -13.89
C MET A 10 32.53 13.18 -14.35
N ALA A 11 32.67 12.99 -15.66
CA ALA A 11 33.64 12.09 -16.27
C ALA A 11 35.01 12.73 -16.54
N GLY A 12 35.20 14.02 -16.20
CA GLY A 12 36.45 14.75 -16.47
C GLY A 12 36.72 15.05 -17.95
N VAL A 13 35.69 15.00 -18.80
CA VAL A 13 35.78 15.20 -20.25
C VAL A 13 35.46 16.65 -20.61
N SER A 14 36.34 17.30 -21.39
CA SER A 14 36.10 18.65 -21.91
C SER A 14 35.33 18.60 -23.24
N PHE A 15 34.35 19.50 -23.39
CA PHE A 15 33.58 19.68 -24.62
C PHE A 15 34.06 20.93 -25.34
N VAL A 16 34.48 20.76 -26.59
CA VAL A 16 34.92 21.84 -27.48
C VAL A 16 34.10 21.76 -28.76
N SER A 17 33.38 22.83 -29.08
CA SER A 17 32.70 22.96 -30.36
C SER A 17 33.67 23.49 -31.41
N VAL A 18 33.70 22.88 -32.59
CA VAL A 18 34.61 23.27 -33.68
C VAL A 18 34.09 24.50 -34.43
N THR A 19 32.77 24.63 -34.54
CA THR A 19 32.11 25.69 -35.31
C THR A 19 31.64 26.86 -34.44
N GLN A 20 31.62 26.69 -33.12
CA GLN A 20 31.18 27.70 -32.17
C GLN A 20 32.31 27.91 -31.15
N SER A 21 32.50 29.13 -30.65
CA SER A 21 33.53 29.47 -29.66
C SER A 21 33.18 28.96 -28.24
N PHE A 22 32.81 27.68 -28.12
CA PHE A 22 32.50 27.02 -26.86
C PHE A 22 33.61 26.08 -26.46
N ASN A 23 34.27 26.40 -25.35
CA ASN A 23 35.32 25.60 -24.76
C ASN A 23 35.08 25.47 -23.26
N THR A 24 34.66 24.28 -22.80
CA THR A 24 34.43 24.02 -21.37
C THR A 24 35.72 23.77 -20.58
N THR A 25 36.90 23.85 -21.20
CA THR A 25 38.19 23.81 -20.50
C THR A 25 38.52 25.14 -19.81
N SER A 26 37.90 26.26 -20.22
CA SER A 26 38.11 27.58 -19.58
C SER A 26 36.91 27.99 -18.70
N SER A 27 37.18 28.66 -17.59
CA SER A 27 36.14 29.16 -16.67
C SER A 27 35.17 30.13 -17.37
N MET A 28 35.68 30.98 -18.25
CA MET A 28 34.87 31.91 -19.06
C MET A 28 33.99 31.17 -20.08
N GLY A 29 34.51 30.11 -20.72
CA GLY A 29 33.75 29.29 -21.66
C GLY A 29 32.66 28.45 -20.98
N ARG A 30 32.92 27.93 -19.77
CA ARG A 30 31.90 27.29 -18.92
C ARG A 30 30.79 28.27 -18.53
N LEU A 31 31.14 29.48 -18.10
CA LEU A 31 30.18 30.53 -17.75
C LEU A 31 29.29 30.89 -18.95
N THR A 32 29.89 31.12 -20.11
CA THR A 32 29.17 31.50 -21.34
C THR A 32 28.20 30.39 -21.78
N LEU A 33 28.62 29.12 -21.70
CA LEU A 33 27.75 27.98 -22.02
C LEU A 33 26.55 27.91 -21.09
N ASN A 34 26.75 28.07 -19.78
CA ASN A 34 25.67 28.04 -18.79
C ASN A 34 24.67 29.19 -18.99
N VAL A 35 25.17 30.37 -19.36
CA VAL A 35 24.32 31.54 -19.69
C VAL A 35 23.47 31.24 -20.94
N LEU A 36 24.06 30.72 -22.01
CA LEU A 36 23.32 30.38 -23.23
C LEU A 36 22.30 29.26 -23.02
N LEU A 37 22.65 28.28 -22.21
CA LEU A 37 21.73 27.22 -21.82
C LEU A 37 20.53 27.79 -21.06
N SER A 38 20.78 28.72 -20.13
CA SER A 38 19.73 29.42 -19.38
C SER A 38 18.82 30.21 -20.32
N PHE A 39 19.39 30.90 -21.33
CA PHE A 39 18.59 31.57 -22.36
C PHE A 39 17.77 30.61 -23.21
N ALA A 40 18.35 29.50 -23.67
CA ALA A 40 17.62 28.49 -24.45
C ALA A 40 16.48 27.83 -23.65
N GLN A 41 16.69 27.63 -22.35
CA GLN A 41 15.63 27.17 -21.45
C GLN A 41 14.55 28.23 -21.28
N PHE A 42 14.94 29.48 -20.99
CA PHE A 42 14.02 30.61 -20.88
C PHE A 42 13.17 30.78 -22.15
N GLU A 43 13.77 30.76 -23.34
CA GLU A 43 13.03 30.85 -24.61
C GLU A 43 12.04 29.70 -24.80
N ARG A 44 12.41 28.46 -24.42
CA ARG A 44 11.49 27.32 -24.47
C ARG A 44 10.31 27.52 -23.51
N GLU A 45 10.55 28.03 -22.31
CA GLU A 45 9.52 28.28 -21.31
C GLU A 45 8.57 29.40 -21.75
N VAL A 46 9.11 30.51 -22.25
CA VAL A 46 8.33 31.63 -22.82
C VAL A 46 7.53 31.19 -24.04
N THR A 47 8.13 30.38 -24.92
CA THR A 47 7.42 29.84 -26.09
C THR A 47 6.28 28.92 -25.66
N ALA A 48 6.51 28.04 -24.68
CA ALA A 48 5.48 27.16 -24.15
C ALA A 48 4.35 27.96 -23.49
N GLU A 49 4.65 29.05 -22.80
CA GLU A 49 3.67 29.98 -22.25
C GLU A 49 2.84 30.65 -23.34
N ARG A 50 3.48 31.25 -24.34
CA ARG A 50 2.77 31.87 -25.47
C ARG A 50 1.90 30.88 -26.24
N ILE A 51 2.36 29.64 -26.42
CA ILE A 51 1.55 28.57 -27.05
C ILE A 51 0.33 28.26 -26.18
N ARG A 52 0.49 28.14 -24.86
CA ARG A 52 -0.63 27.91 -23.93
C ARG A 52 -1.65 29.05 -24.00
N ASP A 53 -1.19 30.29 -24.03
CA ASP A 53 -2.07 31.46 -24.13
C ASP A 53 -2.80 31.52 -25.46
N LYS A 54 -2.11 31.21 -26.57
CA LYS A 54 -2.73 31.12 -27.89
C LYS A 54 -3.77 30.00 -27.94
N VAL A 55 -3.50 28.84 -27.33
CA VAL A 55 -4.47 27.74 -27.23
C VAL A 55 -5.66 28.15 -26.39
N ALA A 56 -5.46 28.81 -25.26
CA ALA A 56 -6.53 29.34 -24.44
C ALA A 56 -7.38 30.34 -25.24
N ALA A 57 -6.75 31.33 -25.87
CA ALA A 57 -7.44 32.34 -26.67
C ALA A 57 -8.21 31.74 -27.86
N SER A 58 -7.65 30.75 -28.55
CA SER A 58 -8.35 30.06 -29.64
C SER A 58 -9.53 29.22 -29.15
N LYS A 59 -9.40 28.56 -27.99
CA LYS A 59 -10.52 27.84 -27.37
C LYS A 59 -11.63 28.78 -26.90
N ARG A 60 -11.28 29.97 -26.39
CA ARG A 60 -12.28 31.02 -26.09
C ARG A 60 -13.04 31.50 -27.33
N LYS A 61 -12.38 31.46 -28.48
CA LYS A 61 -12.99 31.75 -29.79
C LYS A 61 -13.73 30.53 -30.39
N GLY A 62 -13.89 29.44 -29.64
CA GLY A 62 -14.59 28.24 -30.07
C GLY A 62 -13.90 27.41 -31.15
N ILE A 63 -12.61 27.65 -31.41
CA ILE A 63 -11.83 26.95 -32.45
C ILE A 63 -11.34 25.59 -31.92
N TRP A 64 -11.44 24.54 -32.74
CA TRP A 64 -10.94 23.23 -32.41
C TRP A 64 -9.41 23.17 -32.53
N MET A 65 -8.73 23.11 -31.37
CA MET A 65 -7.26 23.13 -31.28
C MET A 65 -6.59 21.75 -31.40
N GLY A 66 -7.34 20.72 -31.82
CA GLY A 66 -6.83 19.37 -32.07
C GLY A 66 -7.06 18.36 -30.95
N GLY A 67 -6.64 17.12 -31.19
CA GLY A 67 -6.90 15.95 -30.33
C GLY A 67 -7.81 14.94 -31.02
N ALA A 68 -8.28 13.95 -30.26
CA ALA A 68 -9.23 12.97 -30.77
C ALA A 68 -10.60 13.64 -30.97
N VAL A 69 -11.08 13.64 -32.23
CA VAL A 69 -12.38 14.23 -32.60
C VAL A 69 -13.51 13.50 -31.86
N PRO A 70 -14.40 14.19 -31.13
CA PRO A 70 -15.56 13.57 -30.50
C PRO A 70 -16.44 12.84 -31.52
N MET A 71 -17.09 11.75 -31.11
CA MET A 71 -18.05 11.06 -31.97
C MET A 71 -19.25 11.98 -32.22
N GLY A 72 -19.82 11.99 -33.43
CA GLY A 72 -20.89 12.91 -33.81
C GLY A 72 -20.39 14.12 -34.60
N TYR A 73 -19.08 14.35 -34.63
CA TYR A 73 -18.47 15.47 -35.34
C TYR A 73 -17.28 15.02 -36.20
N ASP A 74 -17.07 15.70 -37.31
CA ASP A 74 -15.85 15.69 -38.11
C ASP A 74 -15.15 17.05 -38.02
N VAL A 75 -13.87 17.11 -38.43
CA VAL A 75 -13.09 18.35 -38.40
C VAL A 75 -12.89 18.85 -39.82
N GLU A 76 -13.41 20.04 -40.11
CA GLU A 76 -13.18 20.78 -41.35
C GLU A 76 -12.63 22.16 -40.96
N ASP A 77 -11.48 22.56 -41.53
CA ASP A 77 -10.85 23.87 -41.28
C ASP A 77 -10.73 24.31 -39.80
N LYS A 78 -10.46 23.35 -38.91
CA LYS A 78 -10.38 23.54 -37.43
C LYS A 78 -11.71 23.95 -36.77
N ALA A 79 -12.83 23.73 -37.45
CA ALA A 79 -14.17 23.72 -36.88
C ALA A 79 -14.68 22.28 -36.77
N LEU A 80 -15.56 22.02 -35.80
CA LEU A 80 -16.28 20.75 -35.71
C LEU A 80 -17.57 20.88 -36.51
N VAL A 81 -17.77 19.98 -37.48
CA VAL A 81 -18.96 19.89 -38.32
C VAL A 81 -19.72 18.63 -37.94
N ILE A 82 -21.05 18.69 -37.89
CA ILE A 82 -21.88 17.55 -37.50
C ILE A 82 -21.75 16.45 -38.56
N ASN A 83 -21.46 15.23 -38.12
CA ASN A 83 -21.61 14.02 -38.94
C ASN A 83 -23.00 13.43 -38.67
N PRO A 84 -23.94 13.44 -39.64
CA PRO A 84 -25.33 13.05 -39.41
C PRO A 84 -25.51 11.65 -38.80
N ASP A 85 -24.80 10.65 -39.33
CA ASP A 85 -24.92 9.25 -38.89
C ASP A 85 -24.43 9.07 -37.45
N GLU A 86 -23.29 9.66 -37.12
CA GLU A 86 -22.75 9.60 -35.77
C GLU A 86 -23.55 10.46 -34.79
N ALA A 87 -24.14 11.57 -35.25
CA ALA A 87 -24.96 12.45 -34.44
C ALA A 87 -26.28 11.77 -34.04
N GLU A 88 -26.89 11.00 -34.94
CA GLU A 88 -28.06 10.17 -34.61
C GLU A 88 -27.72 9.12 -33.53
N ALA A 89 -26.56 8.48 -33.64
CA ALA A 89 -26.07 7.58 -32.60
C ALA A 89 -25.89 8.29 -31.25
N ILE A 90 -25.35 9.52 -31.23
CA ILE A 90 -25.24 10.33 -30.00
C ILE A 90 -26.62 10.67 -29.43
N ARG A 91 -27.58 11.11 -30.26
CA ARG A 91 -28.96 11.37 -29.82
C ARG A 91 -29.59 10.13 -29.18
N THR A 92 -29.39 8.97 -29.80
CA THR A 92 -29.86 7.68 -29.28
C THR A 92 -29.20 7.33 -27.94
N ILE A 93 -27.89 7.56 -27.78
CA ILE A 93 -27.18 7.32 -26.50
C ILE A 93 -27.77 8.16 -25.37
N PHE A 94 -28.05 9.44 -25.61
CA PHE A 94 -28.65 10.33 -24.61
C PHE A 94 -30.10 9.90 -24.27
N ALA A 95 -30.91 9.57 -25.28
CA ALA A 95 -32.28 9.11 -25.09
C ALA A 95 -32.36 7.78 -24.31
N GLU A 96 -31.55 6.79 -24.67
CA GLU A 96 -31.49 5.49 -23.97
C GLU A 96 -30.96 5.65 -22.54
N TYR A 97 -30.03 6.58 -22.29
CA TYR A 97 -29.58 6.85 -20.94
C TYR A 97 -30.70 7.42 -20.07
N LEU A 98 -31.50 8.35 -20.60
CA LEU A 98 -32.66 8.90 -19.89
C LEU A 98 -33.74 7.83 -19.62
N ALA A 99 -33.93 6.88 -20.53
CA ALA A 99 -34.89 5.79 -20.36
C ALA A 99 -34.44 4.76 -19.30
N VAL A 100 -33.15 4.42 -19.30
CA VAL A 100 -32.61 3.30 -18.48
C VAL A 100 -32.05 3.77 -17.13
N GLY A 101 -31.54 5.01 -17.07
CA GLY A 101 -30.92 5.62 -15.89
C GLY A 101 -29.56 5.05 -15.47
N SER A 102 -29.15 3.87 -15.93
CA SER A 102 -27.90 3.22 -15.53
C SER A 102 -26.92 3.08 -16.70
N VAL A 103 -25.69 3.59 -16.55
CA VAL A 103 -24.62 3.45 -17.56
C VAL A 103 -24.27 1.99 -17.83
N ARG A 104 -24.43 1.10 -16.84
CA ARG A 104 -24.19 -0.34 -17.04
C ARG A 104 -25.25 -0.94 -17.96
N ALA A 105 -26.51 -0.62 -17.73
CA ALA A 105 -27.60 -1.13 -18.55
C ALA A 105 -27.63 -0.45 -19.94
N LEU A 106 -27.25 0.83 -20.03
CA LEU A 106 -27.00 1.54 -21.28
C LEU A 106 -25.99 0.80 -22.16
N SER A 107 -24.86 0.36 -21.60
CA SER A 107 -23.87 -0.40 -22.37
C SER A 107 -24.45 -1.69 -22.98
N GLY A 108 -25.34 -2.39 -22.25
CA GLY A 108 -26.05 -3.56 -22.77
C GLY A 108 -27.04 -3.20 -23.88
N ARG A 109 -27.80 -2.12 -23.71
CA ARG A 109 -28.76 -1.62 -24.72
C ARG A 109 -28.07 -1.17 -26.00
N LEU A 110 -26.96 -0.43 -25.91
CA LEU A 110 -26.19 0.01 -27.07
C LEU A 110 -25.60 -1.18 -27.86
N ASN A 111 -25.16 -2.22 -27.16
CA ASN A 111 -24.71 -3.45 -27.82
C ASN A 111 -25.85 -4.15 -28.57
N ALA A 112 -27.06 -4.17 -28.01
CA ALA A 112 -28.23 -4.74 -28.68
C ALA A 112 -28.68 -3.92 -29.90
N LEU A 113 -28.50 -2.59 -29.85
CA LEU A 113 -28.78 -1.67 -30.95
C LEU A 113 -27.65 -1.61 -32.00
N GLY A 114 -26.52 -2.30 -31.78
CA GLY A 114 -25.39 -2.29 -32.71
C GLY A 114 -24.61 -0.97 -32.75
N ILE A 115 -24.82 -0.07 -31.78
CA ILE A 115 -24.15 1.23 -31.74
C ILE A 115 -22.73 1.07 -31.20
N VAL A 116 -21.74 1.41 -32.03
CA VAL A 116 -20.31 1.22 -31.73
C VAL A 116 -19.55 2.55 -31.70
N SER A 117 -18.35 2.52 -31.12
CA SER A 117 -17.46 3.68 -31.08
C SER A 117 -16.99 4.14 -32.47
N LYS A 118 -16.80 5.45 -32.65
CA LYS A 118 -16.23 6.06 -33.86
C LYS A 118 -14.96 5.36 -34.33
N ARG A 119 -14.95 4.93 -35.60
CA ARG A 119 -13.77 4.35 -36.26
C ARG A 119 -12.82 5.47 -36.65
N ARG A 120 -11.54 5.33 -36.31
CA ARG A 120 -10.49 6.31 -36.59
C ARG A 120 -9.28 5.60 -37.16
N THR A 121 -8.77 6.10 -38.28
CA THR A 121 -7.52 5.63 -38.88
C THR A 121 -6.42 6.62 -38.55
N ASP A 122 -5.34 6.15 -37.93
CA ASP A 122 -4.19 7.00 -37.64
C ASP A 122 -3.34 7.26 -38.90
N ARG A 123 -2.37 8.18 -38.79
CA ARG A 123 -1.40 8.50 -39.86
C ARG A 123 -0.53 7.30 -40.29
N HIS A 124 -0.54 6.21 -39.54
CA HIS A 124 0.21 4.98 -39.78
C HIS A 124 -0.69 3.85 -40.32
N GLY A 125 -1.94 4.15 -40.69
CA GLY A 125 -2.90 3.20 -41.25
C GLY A 125 -3.56 2.27 -40.23
N ARG A 126 -3.35 2.47 -38.93
CA ARG A 126 -3.99 1.66 -37.88
C ARG A 126 -5.41 2.15 -37.64
N THR A 127 -6.36 1.24 -37.77
CA THR A 127 -7.77 1.52 -37.45
C THR A 127 -8.04 1.23 -35.98
N THR A 128 -8.66 2.18 -35.28
CA THR A 128 -9.09 2.09 -33.88
C THR A 128 -10.57 2.43 -33.77
N GLY A 129 -11.26 1.90 -32.76
CA GLY A 129 -12.72 2.07 -32.62
C GLY A 129 -13.52 1.01 -33.37
N GLY A 130 -14.83 1.21 -33.53
CA GLY A 130 -15.75 0.20 -34.06
C GLY A 130 -16.09 -0.90 -33.06
N THR A 131 -15.74 -0.74 -31.79
CA THR A 131 -16.04 -1.68 -30.70
C THR A 131 -17.12 -1.12 -29.78
N SER A 132 -17.72 -1.99 -28.97
CA SER A 132 -18.61 -1.62 -27.86
C SER A 132 -17.98 -0.59 -26.92
N PHE A 133 -18.82 0.27 -26.35
CA PHE A 133 -18.34 1.32 -25.45
C PHE A 133 -17.97 0.78 -24.07
N PRO A 134 -16.74 1.02 -23.58
CA PRO A 134 -16.42 0.81 -22.17
C PRO A 134 -17.15 1.86 -21.32
N ARG A 135 -17.48 1.49 -20.08
CA ARG A 135 -18.21 2.37 -19.13
C ARG A 135 -17.61 3.77 -19.02
N GLY A 136 -16.28 3.88 -18.94
CA GLY A 136 -15.59 5.16 -18.85
C GLY A 136 -15.79 6.05 -20.08
N ALA A 137 -15.90 5.47 -21.27
CA ALA A 137 -16.19 6.23 -22.49
C ALA A 137 -17.62 6.78 -22.49
N LEU A 138 -18.61 6.00 -22.02
CA LEU A 138 -19.99 6.47 -21.89
C LEU A 138 -20.10 7.63 -20.88
N TYR A 139 -19.45 7.53 -19.72
CA TYR A 139 -19.40 8.66 -18.78
C TYR A 139 -18.75 9.90 -19.38
N ASN A 140 -17.71 9.74 -20.19
CA ASN A 140 -17.08 10.86 -20.88
C ASN A 140 -18.03 11.49 -21.91
N ILE A 141 -18.70 10.68 -22.73
CA ILE A 141 -19.68 11.15 -23.73
C ILE A 141 -20.82 11.92 -23.05
N LEU A 142 -21.46 11.32 -22.04
CA LEU A 142 -22.62 11.93 -21.38
C LEU A 142 -22.27 13.22 -20.62
N ARG A 143 -21.02 13.41 -20.17
CA ARG A 143 -20.57 14.63 -19.47
C ARG A 143 -19.94 15.67 -20.38
N ASN A 144 -19.69 15.36 -21.65
CA ASN A 144 -18.94 16.24 -22.52
C ASN A 144 -19.81 17.41 -22.98
N PRO A 145 -19.46 18.68 -22.66
CA PRO A 145 -20.23 19.86 -23.08
C PRO A 145 -20.13 20.14 -24.58
N VAL A 146 -19.25 19.45 -25.32
CA VAL A 146 -19.18 19.60 -26.79
C VAL A 146 -20.53 19.32 -27.45
N TYR A 147 -21.33 18.40 -26.93
CA TYR A 147 -22.62 18.05 -27.52
C TYR A 147 -23.70 19.13 -27.41
N ILE A 148 -23.52 20.12 -26.53
CA ILE A 148 -24.38 21.31 -26.39
C ILE A 148 -23.76 22.56 -27.04
N GLY A 149 -22.81 22.38 -27.97
CA GLY A 149 -22.16 23.51 -28.64
C GLY A 149 -21.10 24.23 -27.79
N LYS A 150 -20.73 23.71 -26.61
CA LYS A 150 -19.77 24.38 -25.69
C LYS A 150 -18.43 23.66 -25.64
N THR A 151 -17.35 24.41 -25.45
CA THR A 151 -15.99 23.88 -25.31
C THR A 151 -15.46 24.16 -23.90
N ARG A 152 -14.82 23.16 -23.29
CA ARG A 152 -14.23 23.31 -21.95
C ARG A 152 -12.74 23.60 -22.03
N HIS A 153 -12.29 24.62 -21.30
CA HIS A 153 -10.88 24.84 -21.03
C HIS A 153 -10.68 25.08 -19.53
N LYS A 154 -9.99 24.12 -18.87
CA LYS A 154 -9.91 24.04 -17.41
C LYS A 154 -11.32 23.96 -16.79
N ASP A 155 -11.68 24.90 -15.94
CA ASP A 155 -12.97 24.94 -15.24
C ASP A 155 -14.00 25.86 -15.93
N GLU A 156 -13.62 26.52 -17.03
CA GLU A 156 -14.48 27.45 -17.77
C GLU A 156 -15.05 26.80 -19.03
N LEU A 157 -16.31 27.16 -19.32
CA LEU A 157 -17.06 26.77 -20.51
C LEU A 157 -17.18 27.99 -21.43
N TYR A 158 -16.88 27.79 -22.71
CA TYR A 158 -16.98 28.80 -23.75
C TYR A 158 -17.88 28.30 -24.88
N ASP A 159 -18.54 29.21 -25.58
CA ASP A 159 -19.32 28.84 -26.75
C ASP A 159 -18.38 28.40 -27.89
N GLY A 160 -18.65 27.22 -28.43
CA GLY A 160 -17.96 26.65 -29.58
C GLY A 160 -18.50 27.23 -30.88
N LEU A 161 -17.71 27.14 -31.95
CA LEU A 161 -18.17 27.50 -33.30
C LEU A 161 -19.02 26.39 -33.95
N HIS A 162 -19.21 25.28 -33.26
CA HIS A 162 -19.88 24.09 -33.79
C HIS A 162 -21.31 24.00 -33.32
N GLU A 163 -22.16 23.42 -34.17
CA GLU A 163 -23.58 23.24 -33.86
C GLU A 163 -23.80 22.16 -32.79
N ALA A 164 -24.77 22.38 -31.91
CA ALA A 164 -25.13 21.45 -30.85
C ALA A 164 -25.87 20.22 -31.41
N ILE A 165 -25.46 19.02 -31.01
CA ILE A 165 -26.19 17.78 -31.32
C ILE A 165 -27.34 17.57 -30.33
N ILE A 166 -27.19 18.00 -29.08
CA ILE A 166 -28.18 17.84 -28.00
C ILE A 166 -28.58 19.21 -27.49
N ASP A 167 -29.86 19.38 -27.15
CA ASP A 167 -30.36 20.61 -26.53
C ASP A 167 -29.92 20.71 -25.05
N ASP A 168 -29.78 21.95 -24.57
CA ASP A 168 -29.34 22.23 -23.19
C ASP A 168 -30.25 21.56 -22.14
N ALA A 169 -31.55 21.46 -22.40
CA ALA A 169 -32.51 20.90 -21.44
C ALA A 169 -32.36 19.38 -21.30
N THR A 170 -32.17 18.65 -22.39
CA THR A 170 -31.86 17.21 -22.39
C THR A 170 -30.52 16.94 -21.74
N TRP A 171 -29.50 17.75 -22.02
CA TRP A 171 -28.19 17.59 -21.40
C TRP A 171 -28.23 17.82 -19.89
N GLN A 172 -28.96 18.84 -19.43
CA GLN A 172 -29.11 19.12 -18.00
C GLN A 172 -29.80 17.96 -17.27
N LYS A 173 -30.88 17.41 -17.83
CA LYS A 173 -31.55 16.21 -17.26
C LYS A 173 -30.60 15.02 -17.12
N VAL A 174 -29.72 14.82 -18.11
CA VAL A 174 -28.68 13.78 -18.05
C VAL A 174 -27.65 14.07 -16.96
N GLN A 175 -27.22 15.33 -16.78
CA GLN A 175 -26.31 15.69 -15.71
C GLN A 175 -26.93 15.49 -14.33
N ASP A 176 -28.19 15.87 -14.16
CA ASP A 176 -28.93 15.69 -12.90
C ASP A 176 -29.05 14.20 -12.55
N LEU A 177 -29.43 13.37 -13.53
CA LEU A 177 -29.49 11.92 -13.36
C LEU A 177 -28.11 11.30 -13.06
N LEU A 178 -27.05 11.79 -13.70
CA LEU A 178 -25.67 11.39 -13.42
C LEU A 178 -25.18 11.85 -12.05
N ALA A 179 -25.69 12.95 -11.52
CA ALA A 179 -25.38 13.45 -10.18
C ALA A 179 -26.12 12.62 -9.11
N ASP A 180 -27.40 12.34 -9.34
CA ASP A 180 -28.23 11.51 -8.47
C ASP A 180 -27.72 10.07 -8.37
N HIS A 181 -27.35 9.48 -9.52
CA HIS A 181 -26.76 8.14 -9.60
C HIS A 181 -25.24 8.14 -9.41
N GLY A 182 -24.61 9.31 -9.45
CA GLY A 182 -23.19 9.54 -9.20
C GLY A 182 -22.93 9.37 -7.73
N GLY A 183 -22.97 8.10 -7.29
CA GLY A 183 -23.15 7.66 -5.91
C GLY A 183 -22.84 8.76 -4.92
N LYS A 184 -23.91 9.33 -4.32
CA LYS A 184 -23.81 10.16 -3.10
C LYS A 184 -22.61 9.64 -2.36
N LYS A 185 -21.56 10.46 -2.18
CA LYS A 185 -20.31 10.06 -1.47
C LYS A 185 -20.78 9.13 -0.40
N ILE A 186 -20.55 7.83 -0.55
CA ILE A 186 -21.12 6.88 0.38
C ILE A 186 -20.31 7.22 1.62
N GLY A 187 -20.90 8.05 2.48
CA GLY A 187 -20.62 8.13 3.89
C GLY A 187 -21.06 6.80 4.45
N ALA A 188 -20.48 5.73 3.92
CA ALA A 188 -20.23 4.57 4.71
C ALA A 188 -19.47 5.22 5.84
N SER A 189 -20.15 5.34 6.98
CA SER A 189 -19.59 4.84 8.20
C SER A 189 -19.04 3.46 7.86
N ARG A 190 -17.89 3.42 7.18
CA ARG A 190 -16.89 2.42 7.43
C ARG A 190 -16.75 2.63 8.93
N ARG A 191 -17.38 1.77 9.72
CA ARG A 191 -16.73 1.34 10.94
C ARG A 191 -15.34 1.00 10.45
N SER A 192 -14.41 1.95 10.57
CA SER A 192 -13.01 1.58 10.60
C SER A 192 -13.03 0.50 11.65
N ALA A 193 -12.69 -0.72 11.29
CA ALA A 193 -12.44 -1.73 12.29
C ALA A 193 -11.23 -1.20 13.06
N LYS A 194 -11.53 -0.35 14.05
CA LYS A 194 -10.57 0.26 14.93
C LYS A 194 -10.03 -0.91 15.70
N ARG A 195 -8.73 -1.10 15.59
CA ARG A 195 -8.08 -2.08 16.43
C ARG A 195 -7.77 -1.46 17.78
N LEU A 196 -7.34 -2.31 18.70
CA LEU A 196 -7.16 -2.03 20.10
C LEU A 196 -6.39 -0.75 20.42
N LEU A 197 -5.34 -0.46 19.64
CA LEU A 197 -4.41 0.66 19.86
C LEU A 197 -4.64 1.82 18.88
N ASP A 198 -5.78 1.86 18.19
CA ASP A 198 -6.09 2.93 17.23
C ASP A 198 -6.24 4.28 17.95
N GLY A 199 -5.30 5.20 17.68
CA GLY A 199 -5.24 6.50 18.34
C GLY A 199 -4.39 6.57 19.61
N LEU A 200 -3.84 5.44 20.08
CA LEU A 200 -2.91 5.39 21.22
C LEU A 200 -1.44 5.34 20.80
N LEU A 201 -1.16 4.95 19.55
CA LEU A 201 0.19 4.82 19.01
C LEU A 201 0.67 6.10 18.31
N PHE A 202 1.90 6.50 18.60
CA PHE A 202 2.61 7.62 18.00
C PHE A 202 3.98 7.17 17.49
N ASP A 203 4.43 7.70 16.36
CA ASP A 203 5.76 7.40 15.84
C ASP A 203 6.87 8.22 16.53
N ALA A 204 8.13 7.99 16.14
CA ALA A 204 9.28 8.68 16.72
C ALA A 204 9.25 10.22 16.54
N LEU A 205 8.41 10.73 15.62
CA LEU A 205 8.20 12.15 15.36
C LEU A 205 6.93 12.68 16.07
N GLY A 206 6.27 11.86 16.88
CA GLY A 206 5.04 12.22 17.60
C GLY A 206 3.79 12.24 16.73
N ARG A 207 3.84 11.67 15.51
CA ARG A 207 2.68 11.62 14.61
C ARG A 207 1.78 10.44 14.98
N PRO A 208 0.44 10.61 15.01
CA PRO A 208 -0.46 9.53 15.36
C PRO A 208 -0.46 8.43 14.29
N MET A 209 -0.36 7.18 14.73
CA MET A 209 -0.45 6.00 13.89
C MET A 209 -1.89 5.52 13.84
N ARG A 210 -2.39 5.20 12.63
CA ARG A 210 -3.76 4.72 12.43
C ARG A 210 -3.79 3.32 11.83
N THR A 211 -4.89 2.63 12.10
CA THR A 211 -5.15 1.29 11.60
C THR A 211 -5.33 1.29 10.08
N THR A 212 -4.54 0.45 9.41
CA THR A 212 -4.66 0.13 7.97
C THR A 212 -4.64 -1.39 7.78
N HIS A 213 -5.09 -1.87 6.62
CA HIS A 213 -5.01 -3.30 6.31
C HIS A 213 -4.65 -3.55 4.84
N ALA A 214 -4.00 -4.68 4.60
CA ALA A 214 -3.78 -5.26 3.28
C ALA A 214 -4.54 -6.59 3.18
N SER A 215 -5.19 -6.85 2.05
CA SER A 215 -5.91 -8.11 1.82
C SER A 215 -5.17 -8.93 0.77
N LYS A 216 -4.98 -10.24 1.02
CA LYS A 216 -4.41 -11.18 0.06
C LYS A 216 -5.34 -12.37 -0.10
N LEU A 217 -5.71 -12.68 -1.35
CA LEU A 217 -6.39 -13.91 -1.70
C LEU A 217 -5.43 -15.09 -1.54
N LYS A 218 -5.84 -16.09 -0.75
CA LYS A 218 -5.19 -17.40 -0.66
C LYS A 218 -6.15 -18.44 -1.20
N ARG A 219 -5.68 -19.24 -2.16
CA ARG A 219 -6.37 -20.47 -2.58
C ARG A 219 -5.96 -21.59 -1.65
N LYS A 220 -6.93 -22.24 -1.01
CA LYS A 220 -6.72 -23.46 -0.23
C LYS A 220 -7.85 -24.43 -0.60
N GLY A 221 -7.50 -25.60 -1.16
CA GLY A 221 -8.48 -26.64 -1.51
C GLY A 221 -9.54 -26.20 -2.54
N GLY A 222 -9.19 -25.40 -3.54
CA GLY A 222 -10.14 -24.95 -4.59
C GLY A 222 -11.05 -23.78 -4.20
N THR A 223 -11.10 -23.38 -2.92
CA THR A 223 -11.85 -22.20 -2.47
C THR A 223 -10.94 -20.97 -2.35
N GLU A 224 -11.39 -19.82 -2.84
CA GLU A 224 -10.69 -18.54 -2.67
C GLU A 224 -11.08 -17.89 -1.34
N GLN A 225 -10.13 -17.80 -0.40
CA GLN A 225 -10.32 -17.12 0.88
C GLN A 225 -9.47 -15.84 0.95
N SER A 226 -10.08 -14.73 1.33
CA SER A 226 -9.39 -13.45 1.51
C SER A 226 -8.83 -13.35 2.93
N ARG A 227 -7.50 -13.27 3.09
CA ARG A 227 -6.84 -13.04 4.38
C ARG A 227 -6.45 -11.57 4.51
N ARG A 228 -6.88 -10.93 5.59
CA ARG A 228 -6.54 -9.53 5.93
C ARG A 228 -5.34 -9.50 6.88
N TYR A 229 -4.40 -8.60 6.61
CA TYR A 229 -3.25 -8.28 7.45
C TYR A 229 -3.40 -6.85 7.95
N TRP A 230 -3.41 -6.66 9.25
CA TRP A 230 -3.63 -5.36 9.90
C TRP A 230 -2.31 -4.71 10.30
N TYR A 231 -2.24 -3.39 10.16
CA TYR A 231 -1.06 -2.59 10.47
C TYR A 231 -1.44 -1.27 11.15
N TYR A 232 -0.56 -0.74 11.99
CA TYR A 232 -0.55 0.65 12.39
C TYR A 232 0.45 1.40 11.53
N THR A 233 0.02 2.51 10.91
CA THR A 233 0.88 3.32 10.03
C THR A 233 0.80 4.80 10.39
N SER A 234 1.94 5.48 10.46
CA SER A 234 1.96 6.94 10.51
C SER A 234 1.60 7.54 9.16
N LYS A 235 1.00 8.73 9.16
CA LYS A 235 0.73 9.50 7.94
C LYS A 235 1.85 10.51 7.70
N PRO A 236 2.38 10.64 6.48
CA PRO A 236 3.32 11.69 6.15
C PRO A 236 2.61 13.06 6.20
N SER A 237 3.27 14.04 6.82
CA SER A 237 2.84 15.45 6.91
C SER A 237 3.06 16.20 5.61
N SER A 238 4.09 15.83 4.86
CA SER A 238 4.50 16.44 3.59
C SER A 238 4.90 15.36 2.56
N SER A 239 5.02 15.73 1.28
CA SER A 239 5.52 14.82 0.23
C SER A 239 6.99 14.41 0.42
N GLU A 240 7.77 15.18 1.19
CA GLU A 240 9.18 14.91 1.48
C GLU A 240 9.35 13.86 2.60
N ASP A 241 8.31 13.63 3.41
CA ASP A 241 8.32 12.69 4.54
C ASP A 241 8.00 11.24 4.15
N SER A 242 7.83 10.90 2.87
CA SER A 242 7.35 9.58 2.44
C SER A 242 8.27 8.42 2.84
N ASP A 243 9.58 8.67 2.95
CA ASP A 243 10.57 7.68 3.40
C ASP A 243 10.58 7.46 4.93
N SER A 244 9.87 8.31 5.69
CA SER A 244 9.79 8.23 7.16
C SER A 244 8.54 7.51 7.68
N ILE A 245 7.76 6.87 6.80
CA ILE A 245 6.50 6.21 7.19
C ILE A 245 6.82 4.96 8.03
N GLU A 246 6.47 5.00 9.31
CA GLU A 246 6.55 3.85 10.19
C GLU A 246 5.32 2.96 10.02
N ARG A 247 5.56 1.66 9.83
CA ARG A 247 4.52 0.63 9.76
C ARG A 247 4.82 -0.49 10.74
N LEU A 248 3.85 -0.81 11.61
CA LEU A 248 3.94 -1.93 12.54
C LEU A 248 2.77 -2.91 12.32
N PRO A 249 2.97 -4.23 12.44
CA PRO A 249 1.88 -5.21 12.37
C PRO A 249 1.00 -5.11 13.62
N ALA A 250 -0.31 -4.97 13.43
CA ALA A 250 -1.21 -4.66 14.54
C ALA A 250 -1.26 -5.77 15.59
N GLY A 251 -1.42 -7.04 15.16
CA GLY A 251 -1.53 -8.16 16.10
C GLY A 251 -0.28 -8.43 16.93
N GLU A 252 0.92 -8.16 16.38
CA GLU A 252 2.19 -8.34 17.12
C GLU A 252 2.38 -7.23 18.16
N VAL A 253 2.12 -5.97 17.79
CA VAL A 253 2.22 -4.83 18.73
C VAL A 253 1.20 -4.98 19.85
N GLU A 254 -0.03 -5.34 19.51
CA GLU A 254 -1.11 -5.53 20.50
C GLU A 254 -0.74 -6.60 21.51
N ARG A 255 -0.31 -7.78 21.04
CA ARG A 255 0.12 -8.87 21.92
C ARG A 255 1.28 -8.44 22.82
N LEU A 256 2.28 -7.77 22.26
CA LEU A 256 3.46 -7.32 23.00
C LEU A 256 3.10 -6.30 24.09
N VAL A 257 2.23 -5.34 23.77
CA VAL A 257 1.78 -4.31 24.73
C VAL A 257 0.93 -4.96 25.82
N LEU A 258 -0.03 -5.82 25.45
CA LEU A 258 -0.90 -6.51 26.40
C LEU A 258 -0.11 -7.41 27.36
N SER A 259 0.81 -8.23 26.85
CA SER A 259 1.60 -9.15 27.69
C SER A 259 2.49 -8.38 28.68
N ASN A 260 3.16 -7.33 28.21
CA ASN A 260 4.01 -6.52 29.09
C ASN A 260 3.20 -5.69 30.09
N LEU A 261 1.99 -5.25 29.72
CA LEU A 261 1.08 -4.57 30.64
C LEU A 261 0.65 -5.53 31.76
N GLN A 262 0.25 -6.77 31.42
CA GLN A 262 -0.09 -7.81 32.39
C GLN A 262 1.09 -8.10 33.33
N ASP A 263 2.30 -8.30 32.79
CA ASP A 263 3.51 -8.56 33.60
C ASP A 263 3.82 -7.41 34.57
N ARG A 264 3.61 -6.15 34.12
CA ARG A 264 3.86 -4.96 34.94
C ARG A 264 2.80 -4.78 36.03
N LEU A 265 1.53 -5.02 35.71
CA LEU A 265 0.43 -4.96 36.69
C LEU A 265 0.51 -6.10 37.72
N ALA A 266 1.01 -7.28 37.34
CA ALA A 266 1.26 -8.37 38.28
C ALA A 266 2.46 -8.11 39.23
N ALA A 267 3.41 -7.26 38.81
CA ALA A 267 4.60 -6.94 39.60
C ALA A 267 4.29 -5.93 40.72
N ARG A 268 3.94 -6.42 41.92
CA ARG A 268 3.64 -5.59 43.11
C ARG A 268 4.74 -4.57 43.45
N ALA A 269 6.00 -4.98 43.31
CA ALA A 269 7.15 -4.10 43.54
C ALA A 269 7.20 -2.93 42.55
N TRP A 270 6.86 -3.19 41.28
CA TRP A 270 6.79 -2.15 40.25
C TRP A 270 5.68 -1.15 40.59
N LEU A 271 4.45 -1.62 40.83
CA LEU A 271 3.33 -0.74 41.20
C LEU A 271 3.67 0.15 42.40
N THR A 272 4.16 -0.43 43.49
CA THR A 272 4.53 0.32 44.70
C THR A 272 5.60 1.38 44.42
N SER A 273 6.60 1.07 43.59
CA SER A 273 7.63 2.02 43.21
C SER A 273 7.11 3.24 42.44
N GLN A 274 6.04 3.08 41.65
CA GLN A 274 5.46 4.18 40.88
C GLN A 274 4.76 5.21 41.79
N PHE A 275 4.13 4.77 42.89
CA PHE A 275 3.54 5.66 43.89
C PHE A 275 4.61 6.43 44.67
N GLY A 276 5.75 5.80 44.97
CA GLY A 276 6.88 6.48 45.62
C GLY A 276 7.59 7.52 44.74
N GLN A 277 7.48 7.42 43.42
CA GLN A 277 8.10 8.35 42.47
C GLN A 277 7.18 9.51 42.06
N ASN A 278 5.88 9.44 42.39
CA ASN A 278 4.88 10.38 41.89
C ASN A 278 4.40 11.29 43.04
N PRO A 279 4.75 12.60 43.06
CA PRO A 279 4.47 13.51 44.18
C PRO A 279 2.98 13.70 44.51
N HIS A 280 2.11 13.39 43.54
CA HIS A 280 0.66 13.55 43.65
C HIS A 280 -0.08 12.24 43.97
N ALA A 281 0.64 11.12 44.09
CA ALA A 281 0.04 9.84 44.40
C ALA A 281 -0.09 9.67 45.92
N ASP A 282 -1.31 9.51 46.42
CA ASP A 282 -1.56 9.20 47.83
C ASP A 282 -1.14 7.75 48.14
N PRO A 283 -0.15 7.52 49.02
CA PRO A 283 0.30 6.17 49.40
C PRO A 283 -0.82 5.30 50.01
N SER A 284 -1.89 5.91 50.54
CA SER A 284 -3.04 5.20 51.09
C SER A 284 -3.80 4.39 50.03
N LEU A 285 -3.66 4.73 48.75
CA LEU A 285 -4.35 4.08 47.62
C LEU A 285 -3.63 2.80 47.14
N ILE A 286 -2.40 2.54 47.59
CA ILE A 286 -1.60 1.38 47.13
C ILE A 286 -2.36 0.05 47.30
N PRO A 287 -2.99 -0.27 48.45
CA PRO A 287 -3.72 -1.52 48.61
C PRO A 287 -4.91 -1.66 47.67
N GLU A 288 -5.59 -0.55 47.35
CA GLU A 288 -6.73 -0.53 46.44
C GLU A 288 -6.28 -0.76 44.99
N VAL A 289 -5.19 -0.10 44.57
CA VAL A 289 -4.57 -0.26 43.25
C VAL A 289 -4.06 -1.68 43.04
N LEU A 290 -3.42 -2.28 44.05
CA LEU A 290 -2.96 -3.67 43.99
C LEU A 290 -4.13 -4.64 43.80
N ARG A 291 -5.22 -4.47 44.56
CA ARG A 291 -6.43 -5.30 44.40
C ARG A 291 -7.07 -5.12 43.02
N ALA A 292 -7.13 -3.88 42.52
CA ALA A 292 -7.67 -3.59 41.21
C ALA A 292 -6.82 -4.15 40.07
N ALA A 293 -5.48 -4.10 40.21
CA ALA A 293 -4.55 -4.71 39.26
C ALA A 293 -4.69 -6.24 39.24
N ASP A 294 -4.79 -6.88 40.41
CA ASP A 294 -5.03 -8.34 40.50
C ASP A 294 -6.36 -8.72 39.84
N ALA A 295 -7.43 -7.94 40.06
CA ALA A 295 -8.73 -8.14 39.42
C ALA A 295 -8.68 -7.94 37.90
N TRP A 296 -7.95 -6.94 37.43
CA TRP A 296 -7.75 -6.68 36.00
C TRP A 296 -7.00 -7.84 35.32
N CYS A 297 -5.91 -8.32 35.93
CA CYS A 297 -5.14 -9.46 35.42
C CYS A 297 -5.98 -10.74 35.36
N ALA A 298 -6.83 -10.98 36.37
CA ALA A 298 -7.75 -12.13 36.39
C ALA A 298 -8.80 -12.05 35.27
N GLN A 299 -9.33 -10.86 34.96
CA GLN A 299 -10.28 -10.67 33.87
C GLN A 299 -9.62 -10.81 32.50
N ALA A 300 -8.42 -10.25 32.32
CA ALA A 300 -7.67 -10.29 31.07
C ALA A 300 -7.28 -11.73 30.66
N ALA A 301 -7.15 -12.66 31.61
CA ALA A 301 -6.88 -14.07 31.34
C ALA A 301 -8.08 -14.86 30.78
N VAL A 302 -9.31 -14.33 30.89
CA VAL A 302 -10.56 -15.06 30.59
C VAL A 302 -11.25 -14.58 29.30
N THR A 303 -10.86 -13.43 28.74
CA THR A 303 -11.60 -12.75 27.66
C THR A 303 -11.10 -13.01 26.23
N ASN A 304 -12.04 -13.00 25.27
CA ASN A 304 -11.83 -12.93 23.81
C ASN A 304 -11.81 -11.45 23.32
N ASP A 305 -11.17 -11.22 22.15
CA ASP A 305 -10.86 -9.95 21.44
C ASP A 305 -11.79 -8.72 21.67
N ASP A 306 -13.13 -8.88 21.69
CA ASP A 306 -14.05 -7.72 21.77
C ASP A 306 -14.16 -7.10 23.18
N LYS A 307 -13.88 -7.85 24.25
CA LYS A 307 -13.91 -7.33 25.64
C LYS A 307 -12.58 -6.71 26.08
N GLU A 308 -11.48 -7.07 25.43
CA GLU A 308 -10.15 -6.49 25.69
C GLU A 308 -10.12 -4.97 25.40
N SER A 309 -10.88 -4.51 24.41
CA SER A 309 -10.99 -3.09 24.08
C SER A 309 -11.65 -2.25 25.17
N GLN A 310 -12.54 -2.84 25.97
CA GLN A 310 -13.16 -2.16 27.12
C GLN A 310 -12.20 -2.12 28.31
N LEU A 311 -11.43 -3.18 28.52
CA LEU A 311 -10.45 -3.30 29.62
C LEU A 311 -9.24 -2.35 29.48
N LEU A 312 -8.91 -1.97 28.25
CA LEU A 312 -7.83 -1.01 27.98
C LEU A 312 -8.28 0.44 27.97
N ASN A 313 -9.59 0.70 27.96
CA ASN A 313 -10.12 2.04 27.78
C ASN A 313 -9.77 2.92 28.98
N GLY A 314 -8.92 3.93 28.75
CA GLY A 314 -8.42 4.84 29.79
C GLY A 314 -7.20 4.33 30.56
N LEU A 315 -6.83 3.04 30.48
CA LEU A 315 -5.65 2.50 31.16
C LEU A 315 -4.36 2.79 30.41
N ILE A 316 -4.35 2.67 29.09
CA ILE A 316 -3.22 3.13 28.26
C ILE A 316 -3.52 4.55 27.81
N ASP A 317 -2.66 5.48 28.18
CA ASP A 317 -2.76 6.89 27.78
C ASP A 317 -2.07 7.12 26.43
N ARG A 318 -0.84 6.62 26.30
CA ARG A 318 0.00 6.89 25.12
C ARG A 318 1.06 5.82 24.90
N ILE A 319 1.32 5.47 23.65
CA ILE A 319 2.41 4.57 23.23
C ILE A 319 3.28 5.27 22.19
N ASP A 320 4.53 5.56 22.53
CA ASP A 320 5.51 6.10 21.57
C ASP A 320 6.39 4.97 21.00
N VAL A 321 6.39 4.85 19.68
CA VAL A 321 7.21 3.90 18.93
C VAL A 321 8.59 4.51 18.67
N ARG A 322 9.64 3.83 19.13
CA ARG A 322 11.03 4.13 18.78
C ARG A 322 11.61 3.00 17.92
N LYS A 323 12.84 3.15 17.41
CA LYS A 323 13.46 2.19 16.47
C LYS A 323 13.45 0.73 16.97
N SER A 324 13.69 0.50 18.26
CA SER A 324 13.82 -0.83 18.88
C SER A 324 13.12 -0.97 20.24
N GLN A 325 12.22 -0.05 20.58
CA GLN A 325 11.48 -0.08 21.84
C GLN A 325 10.16 0.68 21.73
N LEU A 326 9.14 0.21 22.45
CA LEU A 326 7.92 0.95 22.72
C LEU A 326 8.05 1.62 24.09
N SER A 327 7.62 2.87 24.20
CA SER A 327 7.41 3.54 25.48
C SER A 327 5.91 3.55 25.74
N VAL A 328 5.45 2.80 26.74
CA VAL A 328 4.03 2.68 27.08
C VAL A 328 3.77 3.51 28.35
N GLN A 329 2.92 4.50 28.23
CA GLN A 329 2.41 5.31 29.32
C GLN A 329 1.02 4.82 29.71
N VAL A 330 0.83 4.51 30.98
CA VAL A 330 -0.42 4.03 31.55
C VAL A 330 -0.94 4.99 32.59
N ASN A 331 -2.26 5.10 32.70
CA ASN A 331 -2.93 5.83 33.76
C ASN A 331 -3.52 4.83 34.76
N LEU A 332 -2.86 4.67 35.91
CA LEU A 332 -3.27 3.75 36.96
C LEU A 332 -4.60 4.17 37.63
N SER A 333 -5.02 5.43 37.47
CA SER A 333 -6.33 5.88 37.97
C SER A 333 -7.51 5.21 37.25
N ALA A 334 -7.29 4.68 36.05
CA ALA A 334 -8.31 3.94 35.31
C ALA A 334 -8.63 2.56 35.91
N LEU A 335 -7.83 2.08 36.88
CA LEU A 335 -8.10 0.84 37.62
C LEU A 335 -9.13 1.02 38.75
N GLN A 336 -9.56 2.25 39.04
CA GLN A 336 -10.49 2.53 40.14
C GLN A 336 -11.83 1.77 39.99
N ALA A 337 -12.37 1.31 41.12
CA ALA A 337 -13.73 0.77 41.16
C ALA A 337 -14.76 1.93 41.14
N SER A 338 -15.97 1.66 40.63
CA SER A 338 -17.05 2.63 40.52
C SER A 338 -17.36 3.29 41.87
N GLY A 339 -17.01 4.58 42.04
CA GLY A 339 -17.38 5.38 43.22
C GLY A 339 -16.30 6.30 43.79
N THR A 340 -15.03 6.09 43.43
CA THR A 340 -13.89 6.92 43.88
C THR A 340 -13.26 7.61 42.68
N SER A 341 -12.92 8.90 42.77
CA SER A 341 -12.24 9.65 41.70
C SER A 341 -10.80 9.91 42.11
N TRP A 342 -9.86 9.13 41.61
CA TRP A 342 -8.43 9.40 41.81
C TRP A 342 -7.95 10.48 40.83
N GLN A 343 -6.95 11.28 41.23
CA GLN A 343 -6.22 12.08 40.25
C GLN A 343 -5.46 11.14 39.27
N PRO A 344 -5.19 11.56 38.03
CA PRO A 344 -4.47 10.74 37.07
C PRO A 344 -3.06 10.38 37.59
N ILE A 345 -2.77 9.08 37.67
CA ILE A 345 -1.48 8.56 38.11
C ILE A 345 -0.80 7.92 36.91
N TYR A 346 0.07 8.68 36.26
CA TYR A 346 0.81 8.19 35.10
C TYR A 346 2.03 7.38 35.52
N ALA A 347 2.18 6.20 34.92
CA ALA A 347 3.38 5.37 35.00
C ALA A 347 3.87 5.05 33.58
N THR A 348 5.19 4.92 33.40
CA THR A 348 5.77 4.63 32.09
C THR A 348 6.70 3.43 32.17
N PHE A 349 6.57 2.50 31.22
CA PHE A 349 7.52 1.40 31.06
C PHE A 349 7.95 1.23 29.60
N LYS A 350 9.14 0.66 29.42
CA LYS A 350 9.73 0.42 28.11
C LYS A 350 9.62 -1.06 27.75
N VAL A 351 9.27 -1.32 26.51
CA VAL A 351 9.18 -2.68 25.95
C VAL A 351 10.14 -2.80 24.77
N PRO A 352 11.27 -3.51 24.91
CA PRO A 352 12.21 -3.69 23.80
C PRO A 352 11.59 -4.60 22.74
N PHE A 353 11.86 -4.30 21.46
CA PHE A 353 11.50 -5.17 20.36
C PHE A 353 12.50 -5.09 19.21
N ASN A 354 12.53 -6.13 18.38
CA ASN A 354 13.26 -6.13 17.12
C ASN A 354 12.29 -6.16 15.93
N LYS A 355 12.45 -5.22 14.99
CA LYS A 355 11.78 -5.25 13.67
C LYS A 355 12.53 -6.22 12.77
N ARG A 356 11.90 -7.32 12.35
CA ARG A 356 12.44 -8.20 11.30
C ARG A 356 11.55 -8.19 10.06
N GLN A 357 12.16 -8.13 8.89
CA GLN A 357 11.47 -8.21 7.60
C GLN A 357 11.95 -9.47 6.87
N ASN A 358 11.08 -10.48 6.72
CA ASN A 358 11.45 -11.72 6.03
C ASN A 358 11.40 -11.55 4.49
N GLY A 359 12.22 -10.66 3.94
CA GLY A 359 12.25 -10.31 2.52
C GLY A 359 11.24 -9.24 2.10
N ARG A 360 11.40 -8.70 0.89
CA ARG A 360 10.73 -7.47 0.40
C ARG A 360 9.19 -7.45 0.46
N ALA A 361 8.54 -8.60 0.64
CA ALA A 361 7.07 -8.73 0.63
C ALA A 361 6.47 -9.43 1.87
N LYS A 362 7.26 -9.73 2.90
CA LYS A 362 6.73 -10.37 4.13
C LYS A 362 6.47 -9.32 5.23
N PRO A 363 5.50 -9.58 6.12
CA PRO A 363 5.17 -8.67 7.22
C PRO A 363 6.41 -8.43 8.10
N ILE A 364 6.48 -7.21 8.64
CA ILE A 364 7.38 -6.91 9.75
C ILE A 364 6.96 -7.83 10.92
N PHE A 365 7.89 -8.31 11.73
CA PHE A 365 7.59 -8.98 12.99
C PHE A 365 8.17 -8.15 14.12
N ILE A 366 7.46 -8.12 15.24
CA ILE A 366 7.86 -7.41 16.46
C ILE A 366 7.82 -8.44 17.55
N ALA A 367 8.98 -8.79 18.08
CA ALA A 367 9.11 -9.80 19.11
C ALA A 367 10.06 -9.31 20.20
N PRO A 368 9.88 -9.78 21.45
CA PRO A 368 10.89 -9.68 22.48
C PRO A 368 12.25 -10.21 21.98
N PRO A 369 13.39 -9.69 22.49
CA PRO A 369 14.72 -10.06 22.02
C PRO A 369 14.98 -11.58 21.96
N ASP A 370 14.42 -12.35 22.90
CA ASP A 370 14.66 -13.79 23.06
C ASP A 370 13.41 -14.67 22.78
N ALA A 371 12.35 -14.11 22.21
CA ALA A 371 11.14 -14.88 21.97
C ALA A 371 11.35 -15.95 20.88
N PRO A 372 10.95 -17.21 21.13
CA PRO A 372 10.99 -18.25 20.11
C PRO A 372 10.08 -17.88 18.93
N GLN A 373 10.62 -17.94 17.70
CA GLN A 373 9.95 -17.50 16.48
C GLN A 373 9.94 -18.60 15.40
N PRO A 374 8.91 -19.47 15.40
CA PRO A 374 8.75 -20.50 14.38
C PRO A 374 8.56 -19.87 12.98
N ASP A 375 9.45 -20.15 12.03
CA ASP A 375 9.24 -19.80 10.61
C ASP A 375 8.49 -20.95 9.92
N GLN A 376 7.20 -20.75 9.64
CA GLN A 376 6.35 -21.80 9.06
C GLN A 376 6.86 -22.28 7.69
N ASP A 377 7.45 -21.42 6.88
CA ASP A 377 7.99 -21.83 5.58
C ASP A 377 9.22 -22.72 5.77
N LEU A 378 10.02 -22.46 6.81
CA LEU A 378 11.19 -23.25 7.18
C LEU A 378 10.79 -24.60 7.80
N ILE A 379 9.79 -24.59 8.68
CA ILE A 379 9.23 -25.81 9.29
C ILE A 379 8.65 -26.71 8.21
N ASN A 380 7.82 -26.17 7.32
CA ASN A 380 7.24 -26.93 6.22
C ASN A 380 8.33 -27.53 5.33
N LEU A 381 9.41 -26.77 5.04
CA LEU A 381 10.52 -27.27 4.23
C LEU A 381 11.23 -28.50 4.86
N VAL A 382 11.47 -28.46 6.17
CA VAL A 382 12.10 -29.56 6.90
C VAL A 382 11.13 -30.75 7.02
N ALA A 383 9.84 -30.48 7.22
CA ALA A 383 8.80 -31.49 7.26
C ALA A 383 8.64 -32.22 5.92
N ASP A 384 8.61 -31.47 4.80
CA ASP A 384 8.54 -32.00 3.44
C ASP A 384 9.76 -32.90 3.16
N ALA A 385 10.97 -32.47 3.55
CA ALA A 385 12.19 -33.27 3.37
C ALA A 385 12.12 -34.60 4.12
N LYS A 386 11.66 -34.60 5.38
CA LYS A 386 11.48 -35.82 6.18
C LYS A 386 10.43 -36.73 5.58
N LYS A 387 9.25 -36.19 5.23
CA LYS A 387 8.16 -36.93 4.58
C LYS A 387 8.65 -37.66 3.34
N TRP A 388 9.38 -36.98 2.46
CA TRP A 388 9.89 -37.60 1.22
C TRP A 388 11.00 -38.62 1.48
N SER A 389 11.82 -38.42 2.50
CA SER A 389 12.80 -39.43 2.93
C SER A 389 12.10 -40.70 3.41
N ASP A 390 11.07 -40.57 4.24
CA ASP A 390 10.32 -41.72 4.76
C ASP A 390 9.59 -42.47 3.63
N GLU A 391 8.95 -41.75 2.70
CA GLU A 391 8.28 -42.35 1.53
C GLU A 391 9.23 -43.15 0.62
N LEU A 392 10.49 -42.71 0.48
CA LEU A 392 11.52 -43.41 -0.29
C LEU A 392 12.08 -44.63 0.47
N LEU A 393 12.27 -44.52 1.78
CA LEU A 393 12.79 -45.61 2.62
C LEU A 393 11.76 -46.72 2.82
N GLU A 394 10.49 -46.36 2.93
CA GLU A 394 9.36 -47.31 3.07
C GLU A 394 8.93 -47.93 1.73
N GLY A 395 9.49 -47.49 0.60
CA GLY A 395 9.20 -48.02 -0.73
C GLY A 395 7.81 -47.68 -1.27
N LYS A 396 7.11 -46.70 -0.66
CA LYS A 396 5.79 -46.20 -1.12
C LYS A 396 5.88 -45.49 -2.47
N THR A 397 7.03 -44.88 -2.77
CA THR A 397 7.37 -44.35 -4.08
C THR A 397 8.74 -44.88 -4.50
N SER A 398 8.92 -45.16 -5.79
CA SER A 398 10.14 -45.80 -6.30
C SER A 398 11.18 -44.80 -6.78
N THR A 399 10.79 -43.55 -7.07
CA THR A 399 11.70 -42.53 -7.62
C THR A 399 11.38 -41.12 -7.16
N ILE A 400 12.42 -40.27 -7.09
CA ILE A 400 12.30 -38.82 -6.82
C ILE A 400 11.33 -38.14 -7.80
N ARG A 401 11.30 -38.59 -9.07
CA ARG A 401 10.43 -38.04 -10.10
C ARG A 401 8.94 -38.29 -9.82
N GLN A 402 8.59 -39.45 -9.27
CA GLN A 402 7.20 -39.74 -8.87
C GLN A 402 6.73 -38.81 -7.74
N ILE A 403 7.61 -38.46 -6.79
CA ILE A 403 7.30 -37.49 -5.73
C ILE A 403 7.07 -36.09 -6.34
N GLU A 404 7.91 -35.68 -7.30
CA GLU A 404 7.75 -34.40 -8.00
C GLU A 404 6.41 -34.32 -8.75
N ASP A 405 6.01 -35.39 -9.43
CA ASP A 405 4.76 -35.48 -10.18
C ASP A 405 3.53 -35.48 -9.23
N CYS A 406 3.60 -36.23 -8.12
CA CYS A 406 2.52 -36.27 -7.11
C CYS A 406 2.30 -34.93 -6.39
N GLU A 407 3.37 -34.21 -6.06
CA GLU A 407 3.30 -32.91 -5.36
C GLU A 407 3.14 -31.72 -6.33
N GLY A 408 3.16 -31.97 -7.66
CA GLY A 408 3.07 -30.92 -8.69
C GLY A 408 4.26 -29.95 -8.69
N LEU A 409 5.45 -30.43 -8.31
CA LEU A 409 6.67 -29.63 -8.18
C LEU A 409 7.50 -29.64 -9.48
N ARG A 410 8.32 -28.61 -9.67
CA ARG A 410 9.23 -28.53 -10.83
C ARG A 410 10.34 -29.58 -10.71
N SER A 411 10.79 -30.12 -11.83
CA SER A 411 11.90 -31.09 -11.86
C SER A 411 13.17 -30.58 -11.15
N GLY A 412 13.76 -31.43 -10.32
CA GLY A 412 14.94 -31.15 -9.50
C GLY A 412 14.65 -30.33 -8.23
N SER A 413 13.39 -30.17 -7.83
CA SER A 413 13.00 -29.50 -6.58
C SER A 413 13.15 -30.44 -5.39
N VAL A 414 12.70 -31.69 -5.53
CA VAL A 414 12.77 -32.69 -4.46
C VAL A 414 14.24 -33.04 -4.18
N SER A 415 15.06 -33.23 -5.22
CA SER A 415 16.50 -33.50 -5.07
C SER A 415 17.27 -32.44 -4.27
N ARG A 416 16.83 -31.17 -4.31
CA ARG A 416 17.45 -30.07 -3.58
C ARG A 416 17.01 -29.97 -2.12
N ILE A 417 15.84 -30.49 -1.80
CA ILE A 417 15.23 -30.39 -0.47
C ILE A 417 15.48 -31.67 0.34
N LEU A 418 15.51 -32.83 -0.32
CA LEU A 418 15.72 -34.14 0.30
C LEU A 418 16.94 -34.20 1.24
N PRO A 419 18.11 -33.60 0.92
CA PRO A 419 19.25 -33.59 1.84
C PRO A 419 18.95 -32.97 3.22
N LEU A 420 17.94 -32.10 3.33
CA LEU A 420 17.54 -31.46 4.58
C LEU A 420 16.88 -32.44 5.57
N ALA A 421 16.50 -33.65 5.14
CA ALA A 421 16.01 -34.70 6.04
C ALA A 421 17.07 -35.11 7.07
N TRP A 422 18.36 -34.99 6.72
CA TRP A 422 19.52 -35.36 7.56
C TRP A 422 20.17 -34.15 8.26
N LEU A 423 19.39 -33.11 8.53
CA LEU A 423 19.82 -32.04 9.43
C LEU A 423 20.09 -32.59 10.83
N ALA A 424 21.11 -32.05 11.50
CA ALA A 424 21.41 -32.38 12.89
C ALA A 424 20.14 -32.26 13.76
N PRO A 425 19.86 -33.22 14.67
CA PRO A 425 18.65 -33.23 15.47
C PRO A 425 18.40 -31.91 16.22
N GLU A 426 19.44 -31.32 16.79
CA GLU A 426 19.37 -30.04 17.50
C GLU A 426 18.97 -28.86 16.59
N ILE A 427 19.39 -28.88 15.33
CA ILE A 427 19.01 -27.85 14.35
C ILE A 427 17.53 -28.00 13.99
N SER A 428 17.06 -29.24 13.81
CA SER A 428 15.64 -29.51 13.57
C SER A 428 14.78 -29.07 14.76
N VAL A 429 15.20 -29.38 15.99
CA VAL A 429 14.53 -28.95 17.22
C VAL A 429 14.52 -27.43 17.33
N ALA A 430 15.65 -26.77 17.09
CA ALA A 430 15.72 -25.31 17.13
C ALA A 430 14.82 -24.64 16.08
N ILE A 431 14.68 -25.22 14.89
CA ILE A 431 13.74 -24.73 13.85
C ILE A 431 12.28 -24.90 14.30
N LEU A 432 11.93 -26.04 14.88
CA LEU A 432 10.57 -26.31 15.37
C LEU A 432 10.20 -25.40 16.54
N GLU A 433 11.14 -25.17 17.45
CA GLU A 433 10.95 -24.32 18.61
C GLU A 433 11.11 -22.82 18.30
N GLY A 434 11.55 -22.45 17.09
CA GLY A 434 11.73 -21.04 16.73
C GLY A 434 13.01 -20.40 17.25
N ARG A 435 14.00 -21.19 17.68
CA ARG A 435 15.32 -20.76 18.18
C ARG A 435 16.40 -20.70 17.09
N GLN A 436 16.01 -20.74 15.81
CA GLN A 436 16.96 -20.68 14.70
C GLN A 436 17.64 -19.31 14.54
N PRO A 437 18.87 -19.25 13.99
CA PRO A 437 19.57 -18.01 13.69
C PRO A 437 18.80 -17.08 12.74
N VAL A 438 19.00 -15.76 12.91
CA VAL A 438 18.25 -14.70 12.20
C VAL A 438 18.38 -14.77 10.67
N ASN A 439 19.54 -15.24 10.20
CA ASN A 439 19.89 -15.38 8.79
C ASN A 439 19.39 -16.69 8.17
N LEU A 440 18.85 -17.62 8.97
CA LEU A 440 18.35 -18.90 8.50
C LEU A 440 16.89 -18.76 8.03
N THR A 441 16.67 -18.92 6.72
CA THR A 441 15.36 -18.85 6.08
C THR A 441 15.16 -20.04 5.15
N ALA A 442 13.91 -20.36 4.80
CA ALA A 442 13.63 -21.42 3.83
C ALA A 442 14.35 -21.19 2.48
N LYS A 443 14.55 -19.93 2.09
CA LYS A 443 15.31 -19.57 0.88
C LYS A 443 16.80 -19.87 1.04
N SER A 444 17.40 -19.53 2.18
CA SER A 444 18.83 -19.78 2.38
C SER A 444 19.13 -21.27 2.42
N LEU A 445 18.30 -22.09 3.09
CA LEU A 445 18.43 -23.55 3.04
C LEU A 445 18.29 -24.12 1.62
N ARG A 446 17.28 -23.69 0.85
CA ARG A 446 17.09 -24.13 -0.56
C ARG A 446 18.22 -23.71 -1.49
N SER A 447 18.98 -22.67 -1.14
CA SER A 447 20.09 -22.16 -1.94
C SER A 447 21.44 -22.81 -1.60
N LEU A 448 21.50 -23.65 -0.57
CA LEU A 448 22.71 -24.40 -0.24
C LEU A 448 23.02 -25.38 -1.37
N ARG A 449 24.25 -25.32 -1.88
CA ARG A 449 24.72 -26.24 -2.94
C ARG A 449 24.81 -27.68 -2.44
N ALA A 450 25.25 -27.86 -1.19
CA ALA A 450 25.35 -29.16 -0.54
C ALA A 450 25.21 -28.98 0.98
N LEU A 451 24.51 -29.90 1.64
CA LEU A 451 24.49 -29.99 3.09
C LEU A 451 25.65 -30.92 3.52
N PRO A 452 26.59 -30.46 4.37
CA PRO A 452 27.65 -31.32 4.89
C PRO A 452 27.08 -32.50 5.69
N LEU A 453 27.72 -33.66 5.63
CA LEU A 453 27.36 -34.82 6.45
C LEU A 453 27.73 -34.62 7.93
N SER A 454 28.77 -33.83 8.22
CA SER A 454 29.18 -33.52 9.60
C SER A 454 28.22 -32.53 10.25
N TRP A 455 27.57 -32.95 11.34
CA TRP A 455 26.68 -32.08 12.12
C TRP A 455 27.39 -30.84 12.69
N LYS A 456 28.67 -30.96 13.06
CA LYS A 456 29.48 -29.81 13.52
C LYS A 456 29.63 -28.76 12.41
N GLU A 457 29.82 -29.23 11.19
CA GLU A 457 29.95 -28.37 10.01
C GLU A 457 28.60 -27.77 9.58
N GLN A 458 27.51 -28.54 9.70
CA GLN A 458 26.15 -28.02 9.52
C GLN A 458 25.88 -26.83 10.47
N ARG A 459 26.23 -26.93 11.75
CA ARG A 459 26.06 -25.82 12.71
C ARG A 459 26.82 -24.57 12.28
N ARG A 460 28.08 -24.74 11.85
CA ARG A 460 28.94 -23.64 11.43
C ARG A 460 28.37 -22.90 10.21
N ILE A 461 27.94 -23.64 9.19
CA ILE A 461 27.38 -23.07 7.95
C ILE A 461 26.01 -22.42 8.21
N LEU A 462 25.21 -23.01 9.10
CA LEU A 462 23.85 -22.53 9.39
C LEU A 462 23.82 -21.46 10.49
N GLY A 463 24.97 -21.06 11.04
CA GLY A 463 25.11 -19.94 11.98
C GLY A 463 24.68 -20.24 13.42
N PHE A 464 24.68 -21.52 13.83
CA PHE A 464 24.42 -21.90 15.22
C PHE A 464 25.67 -21.70 16.08
N PRO A 465 25.53 -21.24 17.34
CA PRO A 465 26.67 -21.07 18.24
C PRO A 465 27.39 -22.41 18.47
N HIS A 466 28.73 -22.33 18.54
CA HIS A 466 29.57 -23.46 18.94
C HIS A 466 29.29 -23.80 20.41
N GLN A 467 29.04 -25.08 20.69
CA GLN A 467 29.15 -25.63 22.04
C GLN A 467 30.61 -25.92 22.33
#